data_AF-A0A7S2NE28-F1
#
_entry.id   AF-A0A7S2NE28-F1
#
_cell.length_a   1.000
_cell.length_b   1.000
_cell.length_c   1.000
_cell.angle_alpha   90.00
_cell.angle_beta   90.00
_cell.angle_gamma   90.00
#
_symmetry.space_group_name_H-M   'P 1'
#
loop_
_entity.id
_entity.type
_entity.pdbx_description
1 polymer ?
#
loop_
_entity_poly.entity_id
_entity_poly.type
_entity_poly.pdbx_seq_one_letter_code
_entity_poly.pdbx_strand_id
1 'polypeptide(L)'
;PKQKKIPQELQAVLPITWVHVPKCGSSFVNTLIHLPGVCNEEIPDDLYVAWTTFGGHFLGNFTHQFEPDENCPGMAPKRFGHVGIGNASSEDFAEQVGHFMIFLRQPEQRLLS
;
A
#
# COMPACT_ATOMS: atom_id res chain seq x y z
N PRO A 1 14.70 -7.62 11.27
CA PRO A 1 14.40 -8.03 9.88
C PRO A 1 15.44 -7.49 8.89
N LYS A 2 15.99 -8.35 8.01
CA LYS A 2 16.90 -7.88 6.96
C LYS A 2 16.05 -7.25 5.85
N GLN A 3 16.40 -6.03 5.43
CA GLN A 3 15.72 -5.32 4.36
C GLN A 3 16.34 -5.68 3.02
N LYS A 4 15.51 -5.95 2.01
CA LYS A 4 15.99 -6.16 0.64
C LYS A 4 16.66 -4.89 0.13
N LYS A 5 17.73 -5.03 -0.65
CA LYS A 5 18.49 -3.89 -1.19
C LYS A 5 17.56 -3.02 -2.07
N ILE A 6 17.42 -1.74 -1.70
CA ILE A 6 16.62 -0.76 -2.45
C ILE A 6 17.42 -0.28 -3.68
N PRO A 7 16.91 -0.43 -4.92
CA PRO A 7 17.47 0.19 -6.11
C PRO A 7 17.58 1.71 -5.96
N GLN A 8 18.66 2.30 -6.46
CA GLN A 8 18.92 3.75 -6.31
C GLN A 8 17.75 4.61 -6.83
N GLU A 9 17.10 4.19 -7.91
CA GLU A 9 15.97 4.90 -8.51
C GLU A 9 14.73 4.92 -7.61
N LEU A 10 14.56 3.88 -6.77
CA LEU A 10 13.42 3.81 -5.84
C LEU A 10 13.67 4.63 -4.58
N GLN A 11 14.92 4.87 -4.18
CA GLN A 11 15.23 5.59 -2.93
C GLN A 11 14.59 6.99 -2.88
N ALA A 12 14.46 7.66 -4.02
CA ALA A 12 13.87 9.00 -4.08
C ALA A 12 12.34 9.02 -3.94
N VAL A 13 11.66 7.88 -4.11
CA VAL A 13 10.19 7.79 -4.07
C VAL A 13 9.66 7.00 -2.88
N LEU A 14 10.54 6.33 -2.11
CA LEU A 14 10.16 5.70 -0.84
C LEU A 14 10.14 6.74 0.31
N PRO A 15 9.24 6.57 1.29
CA PRO A 15 8.18 5.56 1.35
C PRO A 15 7.03 5.91 0.40
N ILE A 16 6.47 4.93 -0.31
CA ILE A 16 5.29 5.19 -1.18
C ILE A 16 4.04 5.26 -0.30
N THR A 17 3.29 6.36 -0.41
CA THR A 17 1.91 6.40 0.08
C THR A 17 0.96 6.04 -1.05
N TRP A 18 0.31 4.89 -0.94
CA TRP A 18 -0.85 4.59 -1.78
C TRP A 18 -2.16 4.95 -1.07
N VAL A 19 -2.93 5.87 -1.66
CA VAL A 19 -4.28 6.20 -1.20
C VAL A 19 -5.25 5.26 -1.87
N HIS A 20 -5.74 4.27 -1.11
CA HIS A 20 -6.65 3.27 -1.64
C HIS A 20 -8.06 3.86 -1.82
N VAL A 21 -8.52 3.92 -3.07
CA VAL A 21 -9.92 4.21 -3.40
C VAL A 21 -10.65 2.89 -3.68
N PRO A 22 -11.78 2.62 -3.00
CA PRO A 22 -12.54 1.39 -3.20
C PRO A 22 -12.85 1.17 -4.69
N LYS A 23 -12.71 -0.09 -5.13
CA LYS A 23 -12.89 -0.54 -6.51
C LYS A 23 -11.91 0.08 -7.53
N CYS A 24 -10.94 0.90 -7.16
CA CYS A 24 -9.96 1.47 -8.10
C CYS A 24 -8.67 0.66 -8.25
N GLY A 25 -8.75 -0.68 -8.17
CA GLY A 25 -7.60 -1.57 -8.36
C GLY A 25 -6.91 -1.99 -7.06
N SER A 26 -7.66 -2.54 -6.10
CA SER A 26 -7.11 -3.05 -4.83
C SER A 26 -5.98 -4.07 -5.00
N SER A 27 -5.93 -4.77 -6.14
CA SER A 27 -4.87 -5.74 -6.45
C SER A 27 -3.48 -5.09 -6.57
N PHE A 28 -3.40 -3.77 -6.73
CA PHE A 28 -2.14 -3.04 -6.82
C PHE A 28 -1.26 -3.17 -5.56
N VAL A 29 -1.86 -3.51 -4.41
CA VAL A 29 -1.09 -3.87 -3.20
C VAL A 29 -0.07 -4.97 -3.47
N ASN A 30 -0.39 -5.93 -4.37
CA ASN A 30 0.53 -7.00 -4.74
C ASN A 30 1.75 -6.46 -5.49
N THR A 31 1.61 -5.38 -6.25
CA THR A 31 2.78 -4.72 -6.85
C THR A 31 3.64 -4.08 -5.77
N LEU A 32 3.01 -3.41 -4.79
CA LEU A 32 3.73 -2.69 -3.73
C LEU A 32 4.52 -3.63 -2.81
N ILE A 33 3.92 -4.72 -2.33
CA ILE A 33 4.58 -5.61 -1.36
C ILE A 33 5.76 -6.40 -1.96
N HIS A 34 5.77 -6.58 -3.29
CA HIS A 34 6.86 -7.25 -4.00
C HIS A 34 7.90 -6.28 -4.58
N LEU A 35 7.71 -4.96 -4.45
CA LEU A 35 8.71 -3.98 -4.89
C LEU A 35 9.99 -4.10 -4.02
N PRO A 36 11.19 -4.16 -4.62
CA PRO A 36 12.43 -4.27 -3.88
C PRO A 36 12.61 -3.14 -2.86
N GLY A 37 12.75 -3.53 -1.59
CA GLY A 37 13.02 -2.61 -0.49
C GLY A 37 11.77 -1.94 0.12
N VAL A 38 10.57 -2.25 -0.39
CA VAL A 38 9.32 -1.84 0.24
C VAL A 38 9.04 -2.65 1.50
N CYS A 39 9.03 -3.99 1.38
CA CYS A 39 8.84 -4.90 2.50
C CYS A 39 10.11 -5.67 2.87
N ASN A 40 10.17 -6.08 4.13
CA ASN A 40 11.24 -6.92 4.68
C ASN A 40 10.95 -8.42 4.42
N GLU A 41 11.79 -9.30 4.98
CA GLU A 41 11.66 -10.76 4.83
C GLU A 41 10.45 -11.38 5.55
N GLU A 42 9.71 -10.64 6.39
CA GLU A 42 8.49 -11.13 7.05
C GLU A 42 7.31 -11.22 6.08
N ILE A 43 7.39 -10.54 4.93
CA ILE A 43 6.42 -10.68 3.84
C ILE A 43 6.94 -11.74 2.85
N PRO A 44 6.27 -12.90 2.71
CA PRO A 44 6.70 -13.96 1.79
C PRO A 44 6.73 -13.48 0.34
N ASP A 45 7.72 -13.95 -0.42
CA ASP A 45 7.91 -13.59 -1.84
C ASP A 45 6.79 -14.09 -2.76
N ASP A 46 6.04 -15.11 -2.33
CA ASP A 46 4.91 -15.70 -3.04
C ASP A 46 3.56 -15.24 -2.47
N LEU A 47 3.55 -14.27 -1.54
CA LEU A 47 2.33 -13.80 -0.91
C LEU A 47 1.43 -13.08 -1.91
N TYR A 48 0.24 -13.62 -2.15
CA TYR A 48 -0.75 -12.98 -3.00
C TYR A 48 -1.97 -12.49 -2.20
N VAL A 49 -2.11 -11.18 -2.07
CA VAL A 49 -3.20 -10.48 -1.36
C VAL A 49 -4.43 -10.41 -2.26
N ALA A 50 -5.33 -11.37 -2.07
CA ALA A 50 -6.58 -11.50 -2.79
C ALA A 50 -7.68 -12.12 -1.94
N TRP A 51 -8.92 -12.07 -2.45
CA TRP A 51 -10.08 -12.72 -1.83
C TRP A 51 -9.88 -14.23 -1.63
N THR A 52 -9.22 -14.91 -2.56
CA THR A 52 -8.96 -16.37 -2.46
C THR A 52 -8.02 -16.72 -1.31
N THR A 53 -7.12 -15.80 -0.94
CA THR A 53 -6.11 -16.01 0.09
C THR A 53 -6.60 -15.55 1.46
N PHE A 54 -7.28 -14.41 1.52
CA PHE A 54 -7.66 -13.74 2.77
C PHE A 54 -9.19 -13.60 2.96
N GLY A 55 -10.00 -14.06 2.02
CA GLY A 55 -11.47 -13.95 2.08
C GLY A 55 -12.01 -12.53 1.94
N GLY A 56 -13.16 -12.29 2.57
CA GLY A 56 -13.74 -10.95 2.69
C GLY A 56 -12.83 -10.00 3.43
N HIS A 57 -12.82 -8.73 3.01
CA HIS A 57 -11.93 -7.71 3.55
C HIS A 57 -10.43 -8.07 3.43
N PHE A 58 -10.03 -8.74 2.34
CA PHE A 58 -8.67 -9.23 2.15
C PHE A 58 -7.55 -8.23 2.45
N LEU A 59 -7.71 -6.93 2.15
CA LEU A 59 -6.73 -5.91 2.52
C LEU A 59 -6.63 -5.71 4.04
N GLY A 60 -7.77 -5.66 4.74
CA GLY A 60 -7.80 -5.53 6.20
C GLY A 60 -7.23 -6.77 6.89
N ASN A 61 -7.54 -7.97 6.38
CA ASN A 61 -6.99 -9.22 6.90
C ASN A 61 -5.48 -9.32 6.65
N PHE A 62 -5.00 -8.88 5.49
CA PHE A 62 -3.57 -8.73 5.23
C PHE A 62 -2.92 -7.77 6.23
N THR A 63 -3.49 -6.58 6.45
CA THR A 63 -2.97 -5.61 7.42
C THR A 63 -2.88 -6.21 8.83
N HIS A 64 -3.90 -6.94 9.26
CA HIS A 64 -3.93 -7.56 10.59
C HIS A 64 -2.93 -8.71 10.71
N GLN A 65 -2.75 -9.51 9.66
CA GLN A 65 -1.89 -10.70 9.73
C GLN A 65 -0.41 -10.37 9.58
N PHE A 66 -0.07 -9.38 8.75
CA PHE A 66 1.31 -9.10 8.36
C PHE A 66 1.84 -7.74 8.84
N GLU A 67 1.02 -6.94 9.51
CA GLU A 67 1.44 -5.68 10.15
C GLU A 67 2.34 -4.82 9.23
N PRO A 68 1.87 -4.42 8.04
CA PRO A 68 2.70 -3.77 7.03
C PRO A 68 3.29 -2.44 7.52
N ASP A 69 2.72 -1.80 8.54
CA ASP A 69 3.31 -0.60 9.16
C ASP A 69 4.70 -0.88 9.75
N GLU A 70 4.94 -2.11 10.21
CA GLU A 70 6.23 -2.56 10.74
C GLU A 70 7.05 -3.31 9.68
N ASN A 71 6.37 -4.09 8.84
CA ASN A 71 7.03 -5.01 7.91
C ASN A 71 7.26 -4.45 6.51
N CYS A 72 6.67 -3.29 6.19
CA CYS A 72 6.83 -2.61 4.92
C CYS A 72 7.24 -1.13 5.06
N PRO A 73 8.45 -0.85 5.59
CA PRO A 73 8.90 0.52 5.85
C PRO A 73 9.08 1.39 4.60
N GLY A 74 9.20 0.79 3.40
CA GLY A 74 9.19 1.54 2.14
C GLY A 74 7.79 1.91 1.64
N MET A 75 6.76 1.66 2.44
CA MET A 75 5.38 2.04 2.19
C MET A 75 4.82 2.73 3.42
N ALA A 76 3.78 3.55 3.24
CA ALA A 76 2.97 4.10 4.32
C ALA A 76 1.59 3.42 4.35
N PRO A 77 1.45 2.22 4.98
CA PRO A 77 0.27 1.39 4.84
C PRO A 77 -0.90 1.77 5.74
N LYS A 78 -0.71 2.73 6.67
CA LYS A 78 -1.79 3.45 7.39
C LYS A 78 -2.97 3.89 6.47
N ARG A 79 -2.77 3.96 5.16
CA ARG A 79 -3.77 4.35 4.14
C ARG A 79 -4.33 3.21 3.29
N PHE A 80 -4.18 1.95 3.70
CA PHE A 80 -4.91 0.80 3.12
C PHE A 80 -6.39 0.79 3.47
N GLY A 81 -6.76 1.46 4.58
CA GLY A 81 -8.17 1.74 4.87
C GLY A 81 -8.75 2.77 3.91
N HIS A 82 -10.07 2.85 3.85
CA HIS A 82 -10.78 3.89 3.09
C HIS A 82 -10.74 5.24 3.83
N VAL A 83 -9.54 5.81 3.99
CA VAL A 83 -9.30 7.05 4.72
C VAL A 83 -8.83 8.16 3.78
N GLY A 84 -9.27 9.39 4.04
CA GLY A 84 -8.79 10.57 3.31
C GLY A 84 -7.33 10.91 3.69
N ILE A 85 -6.66 11.67 2.82
CA ILE A 85 -5.27 12.11 3.02
C ILE A 85 -5.11 12.89 4.34
N GLY A 86 -6.08 13.75 4.66
CA GLY A 86 -6.08 14.60 5.85
C GLY A 86 -6.45 13.90 7.17
N ASN A 87 -6.71 12.58 7.15
CA ASN A 87 -6.86 11.80 8.38
C ASN A 87 -5.51 11.37 8.98
N ALA A 88 -4.41 11.67 8.29
CA ALA A 88 -3.07 11.57 8.84
C ALA A 88 -2.76 12.85 9.64
N SER A 89 -1.84 12.79 10.60
CA SER A 89 -1.40 14.01 11.28
C SER A 89 -0.89 15.04 10.28
N SER A 90 -0.89 16.34 10.63
CA SER A 90 -0.31 17.37 9.75
C SER A 90 1.17 17.09 9.43
N GLU A 91 1.86 16.43 10.37
CA GLU A 91 3.24 15.95 10.23
C GLU A 91 3.31 14.81 9.20
N ASP A 92 2.41 13.82 9.30
CA ASP A 92 2.32 12.69 8.33
C ASP A 92 2.02 13.15 6.90
N PHE A 93 1.32 14.28 6.71
CA PHE A 93 1.09 14.82 5.36
C PHE A 93 2.34 15.49 4.81
N ALA A 94 2.98 16.36 5.59
CA ALA A 94 4.16 17.11 5.17
C ALA A 94 5.33 16.18 4.80
N GLU A 95 5.51 15.09 5.55
CA GLU A 95 6.55 14.08 5.30
C GLU A 95 6.30 13.23 4.05
N GLN A 96 5.07 13.21 3.52
CA GLN A 96 4.67 12.37 2.39
C GLN A 96 4.49 13.16 1.09
N VAL A 97 4.71 14.47 1.09
CA VAL A 97 4.61 15.31 -0.12
C VAL A 97 5.58 14.81 -1.19
N GLY A 98 5.07 14.53 -2.38
CA GLY A 98 5.86 13.94 -3.48
C GLY A 98 5.87 12.41 -3.51
N HIS A 99 5.33 11.76 -2.47
CA HIS A 99 5.30 10.30 -2.33
C HIS A 99 3.91 9.66 -2.51
N PHE A 100 2.89 10.49 -2.78
CA PHE A 100 1.52 10.04 -2.95
C PHE A 100 1.25 9.43 -4.32
N MET A 101 0.55 8.31 -4.32
CA MET A 101 0.00 7.66 -5.49
C MET A 101 -1.48 7.34 -5.25
N ILE A 102 -2.31 7.60 -6.24
CA ILE A 102 -3.74 7.32 -6.19
C ILE A 102 -4.22 6.82 -7.55
N PHE A 103 -5.13 5.85 -7.53
CA PHE A 103 -5.85 5.43 -8.72
C PHE A 103 -7.29 5.92 -8.65
N LEU A 104 -7.72 6.57 -9.72
CA LEU A 104 -9.06 7.08 -9.90
C LEU A 104 -9.69 6.40 -11.11
N ARG A 105 -10.99 6.07 -11.01
CA ARG A 105 -11.77 5.65 -12.17
C ARG A 105 -12.41 6.87 -12.82
N GLN A 106 -12.73 6.76 -14.11
CA GLN A 106 -13.61 7.72 -14.75
C GLN A 106 -14.97 7.75 -14.03
N PRO A 107 -15.53 8.93 -13.71
CA PRO A 107 -16.77 9.06 -12.95
C PRO A 107 -17.94 8.26 -13.53
N GLU A 108 -18.07 8.25 -14.86
CA GLU A 108 -19.16 7.58 -15.58
C GLU A 108 -19.13 6.06 -15.36
N GLN A 109 -17.93 5.48 -15.26
CA GLN A 109 -17.74 4.06 -14.99
C GLN A 109 -18.03 3.68 -13.54
N ARG A 110 -18.03 4.64 -12.61
CA ARG A 110 -18.37 4.40 -11.19
C ARG A 110 -19.87 4.22 -10.98
N LEU A 111 -20.71 4.83 -11.83
CA LEU A 111 -22.17 4.65 -11.74
C LEU A 111 -22.61 3.22 -12.09
N LEU A 112 -21.76 2.46 -12.77
CA LEU A 112 -22.06 1.11 -13.26
C LEU A 112 -21.63 -0.02 -12.29
N SER A 113 -20.94 0.28 -11.19
CA SER A 113 -20.31 -0.74 -10.31
C SER A 113 -20.42 -0.46 -8.82
#